data_AF-A0A5J6YZN5-F1
#
_entry.id   AF-A0A5J6YZN5-F1
#
_cell.length_a   1.000
_cell.length_b   1.000
_cell.length_c   1.000
_cell.angle_alpha   90.00
_cell.angle_beta   90.00
_cell.angle_gamma   90.00
#
_symmetry.space_group_name_H-M   'P 1'
#
loop_
_entity.id
_entity.type
_entity.pdbx_description
1 polymer ?
#
loop_
_entity_poly.entity_id
_entity_poly.type
_entity_poly.pdbx_seq_one_letter_code
_entity_poly.pdbx_strand_id
1 'polypeptide(L)'
;MTPTLHELTAWLRAEFGEAQPLKRDGPQEVQKLALALEPADLPPEVDADALFVHRSLRVGEKWPGLGVLSVHDGFDLALTTGPNHRLARALGWRDVREVVWKGELKGITATPPQQNWDELRAALHAELGGEDNSWPPADTSGPLRVALMNAMNPGLIEHVADGGVRVYLTGQLRPSASASAHARGMGVIALGHRRSEEWGLRRLAGELRSAFPGLQTSVHEGAD
;
A
#
# COMPACT_ATOMS: atom_id res chain seq x y z
N MET A 1 -3.11 -21.43 16.70
CA MET A 1 -1.74 -21.96 16.86
C MET A 1 -0.79 -20.77 16.74
N THR A 2 0.19 -20.67 17.62
CA THR A 2 1.25 -19.66 17.54
C THR A 2 2.18 -20.02 16.38
N PRO A 3 2.45 -19.10 15.43
CA PRO A 3 3.34 -19.40 14.32
C PRO A 3 4.79 -19.40 14.76
N THR A 4 5.61 -20.09 13.98
CA THR A 4 7.06 -19.95 14.03
C THR A 4 7.56 -18.80 13.15
N LEU A 5 8.76 -18.29 13.44
CA LEU A 5 9.42 -17.27 12.62
C LEU A 5 9.59 -17.72 11.15
N HIS A 6 9.85 -19.01 10.93
CA HIS A 6 9.96 -19.59 9.60
C HIS A 6 8.61 -19.70 8.87
N GLU A 7 7.51 -19.99 9.57
CA GLU A 7 6.17 -19.96 8.96
C GLU A 7 5.76 -18.55 8.54
N LEU A 8 6.06 -17.54 9.37
CA LEU A 8 5.87 -16.14 9.00
C LEU A 8 6.71 -15.75 7.77
N THR A 9 7.97 -16.18 7.74
CA THR A 9 8.87 -15.95 6.61
C THR A 9 8.34 -16.60 5.33
N ALA A 10 7.89 -17.86 5.41
CA ALA A 10 7.35 -18.58 4.28
C ALA A 10 6.06 -17.94 3.76
N TRP A 11 5.19 -17.49 4.66
CA TRP A 11 3.96 -16.78 4.32
C TRP A 11 4.25 -15.46 3.60
N LEU A 12 5.16 -14.63 4.14
CA LEU A 12 5.57 -13.37 3.50
C LEU A 12 6.18 -13.58 2.10
N ARG A 13 7.01 -14.62 1.94
CA ARG A 13 7.57 -14.99 0.63
C ARG A 13 6.48 -15.40 -0.34
N ALA A 14 5.54 -16.25 0.08
CA ALA A 14 4.45 -16.72 -0.76
C ALA A 14 3.51 -15.58 -1.17
N GLU A 15 3.23 -14.66 -0.25
CA GLU A 15 2.26 -13.60 -0.47
C GLU A 15 2.83 -12.42 -1.28
N PHE A 16 4.11 -12.08 -1.07
CA PHE A 16 4.72 -10.89 -1.66
C PHE A 16 5.89 -11.15 -2.61
N GLY A 17 6.28 -12.41 -2.81
CA GLY A 17 7.36 -12.78 -3.73
C GLY A 17 8.78 -12.37 -3.26
N GLU A 18 8.92 -11.90 -2.02
CA GLU A 18 10.21 -11.47 -1.48
C GLU A 18 11.14 -12.67 -1.28
N ALA A 19 12.32 -12.63 -1.88
CA ALA A 19 13.25 -13.76 -1.88
C ALA A 19 13.75 -14.08 -0.47
N GLN A 20 14.02 -13.07 0.37
CA GLN A 20 14.56 -13.26 1.71
C GLN A 20 13.84 -12.37 2.73
N PRO A 21 12.63 -12.75 3.18
CA PRO A 21 11.91 -11.94 4.16
C PRO A 21 12.62 -11.91 5.52
N LEU A 22 13.23 -13.02 5.94
CA LEU A 22 14.00 -13.11 7.18
C LEU A 22 15.36 -12.40 7.04
N LYS A 23 15.55 -11.33 7.79
CA LYS A 23 16.78 -10.51 7.83
C LYS A 23 17.65 -10.81 9.03
N ARG A 24 17.05 -11.22 10.15
CA ARG A 24 17.74 -11.61 11.38
C ARG A 24 16.92 -12.66 12.11
N ASP A 25 17.59 -13.68 12.64
CA ASP A 25 16.97 -14.73 13.44
C ASP A 25 16.56 -14.22 14.83
N GLY A 26 15.74 -15.00 15.53
CA GLY A 26 15.17 -14.66 16.83
C GLY A 26 14.52 -15.86 17.52
N PRO A 27 13.53 -15.65 18.40
CA PRO A 27 12.78 -16.74 19.01
C PRO A 27 12.08 -17.57 17.92
N GLN A 28 12.07 -18.89 18.10
CA GLN A 28 11.48 -19.80 17.13
C GLN A 28 9.96 -19.61 17.05
N GLU A 29 9.29 -19.53 18.20
CA GLU A 29 7.85 -19.22 18.30
C GLU A 29 7.65 -17.70 18.40
N VAL A 30 6.70 -17.18 17.63
CA VAL A 30 6.39 -15.74 17.59
C VAL A 30 4.94 -15.56 18.04
N GLN A 31 4.76 -15.13 19.29
CA GLN A 31 3.46 -14.77 19.82
C GLN A 31 3.14 -13.30 19.58
N LYS A 32 4.14 -12.42 19.62
CA LYS A 32 4.00 -10.98 19.41
C LYS A 32 4.88 -10.52 18.26
N LEU A 33 4.27 -9.90 17.25
CA LEU A 33 4.96 -9.28 16.12
C LEU A 33 4.69 -7.77 16.13
N ALA A 34 5.74 -6.96 16.23
CA ALA A 34 5.62 -5.52 16.03
C ALA A 34 5.89 -5.17 14.57
N LEU A 35 5.05 -4.34 13.97
CA LEU A 35 5.15 -3.91 12.58
C LEU A 35 5.43 -2.42 12.50
N ALA A 36 6.37 -2.03 11.66
CA ALA A 36 6.73 -0.62 11.40
C ALA A 36 7.12 -0.43 9.93
N LEU A 37 7.02 0.80 9.42
CA LEU A 37 7.57 1.08 8.09
C LEU A 37 9.08 1.19 8.15
N GLU A 38 9.59 1.90 9.14
CA GLU A 38 11.03 2.09 9.31
C GLU A 38 11.44 1.99 10.78
N PRO A 39 12.72 1.75 11.07
CA PRO A 39 13.21 1.62 12.45
C PRO A 39 13.01 2.87 13.30
N ALA A 40 12.72 4.03 12.71
CA ALA A 40 12.46 5.25 13.45
C ALA A 40 11.05 5.29 14.05
N ASP A 41 10.10 4.50 13.53
CA ASP A 41 8.72 4.44 14.04
C ASP A 41 8.61 3.57 15.31
N LEU A 42 9.61 2.71 15.55
CA LEU A 42 9.61 1.81 16.69
C LEU A 42 10.13 2.52 17.95
N PRO A 43 9.52 2.25 19.13
CA PRO A 43 10.03 2.75 20.39
C PRO A 43 11.42 2.14 20.72
N PRO A 44 12.20 2.78 21.61
CA PRO A 44 13.51 2.26 22.03
C PRO A 44 13.44 0.83 22.60
N GLU A 45 12.37 0.52 23.32
CA GLU A 45 12.06 -0.82 23.84
C GLU A 45 10.78 -1.31 23.19
N VAL A 46 10.81 -2.54 22.66
CA VAL A 46 9.67 -3.16 21.97
C VAL A 46 9.33 -4.47 22.67
N ASP A 47 8.10 -4.59 23.17
CA ASP A 47 7.54 -5.83 23.71
C ASP A 47 7.02 -6.72 22.57
N ALA A 48 7.93 -7.42 21.89
CA ALA A 48 7.63 -8.36 20.82
C ALA A 48 8.65 -9.51 20.79
N ASP A 49 8.33 -10.58 20.07
CA ASP A 49 9.28 -11.68 19.78
C ASP A 49 10.00 -11.45 18.45
N ALA A 50 9.32 -10.78 17.51
CA ALA A 50 9.86 -10.41 16.21
C ALA A 50 9.35 -9.04 15.74
N LEU A 51 10.06 -8.49 14.76
CA LEU A 51 9.74 -7.25 14.07
C LEU A 51 9.44 -7.56 12.60
N PHE A 52 8.42 -6.92 12.04
CA PHE A 52 8.33 -6.67 10.60
C PHE A 52 8.69 -5.20 10.36
N VAL A 53 9.70 -4.96 9.52
CA VAL A 53 10.10 -3.60 9.13
C VAL A 53 10.12 -3.51 7.62
N HIS A 54 9.23 -2.71 7.03
CA HIS A 54 9.16 -2.55 5.58
C HIS A 54 10.51 -2.10 4.98
N ARG A 55 11.15 -1.08 5.57
CA ARG A 55 12.50 -0.57 5.22
C ARG A 55 13.54 -0.96 6.27
N SER A 56 14.12 -2.15 6.16
CA SER A 56 14.97 -2.71 7.24
C SER A 56 16.43 -2.24 7.27
N LEU A 57 16.89 -1.40 6.33
CA LEU A 57 18.31 -1.05 6.17
C LEU A 57 18.95 -0.45 7.44
N ARG A 58 18.18 0.23 8.29
CA ARG A 58 18.67 0.92 9.50
C ARG A 58 18.41 0.17 10.82
N VAL A 59 18.01 -1.11 10.75
CA VAL A 59 17.80 -1.91 11.96
C VAL A 59 19.13 -2.18 12.67
N GLY A 60 20.15 -2.65 11.95
CA GLY A 60 21.46 -2.98 12.53
C GLY A 60 21.35 -3.91 13.75
N GLU A 61 22.01 -3.53 14.84
CA GLU A 61 21.99 -4.27 16.12
C GLU A 61 20.87 -3.83 17.08
N LYS A 62 19.95 -2.96 16.64
CA LYS A 62 18.82 -2.54 17.49
C LYS A 62 17.91 -3.72 17.84
N TRP A 63 17.33 -3.66 19.04
CA TRP A 63 16.47 -4.70 19.62
C TRP A 63 17.10 -6.10 19.54
N PRO A 64 18.23 -6.31 20.23
CA PRO A 64 18.92 -7.60 20.20
C PRO A 64 18.01 -8.71 20.70
N GLY A 65 18.13 -9.90 20.10
CA GLY A 65 17.31 -11.05 20.43
C GLY A 65 15.96 -11.11 19.71
N LEU A 66 15.51 -10.06 19.04
CA LEU A 66 14.29 -10.10 18.22
C LEU A 66 14.59 -10.57 16.79
N GLY A 67 13.71 -11.44 16.28
CA GLY A 67 13.68 -11.78 14.86
C GLY A 67 13.31 -10.56 14.01
N VAL A 68 13.86 -10.44 12.80
CA VAL A 68 13.57 -9.30 11.90
C VAL A 68 13.13 -9.84 10.54
N LEU A 69 11.90 -9.51 10.18
CA LEU A 69 11.26 -9.76 8.90
C LEU A 69 11.17 -8.44 8.11
N SER A 70 11.26 -8.52 6.78
CA SER A 70 11.10 -7.35 5.92
C SER A 70 10.71 -7.76 4.51
N VAL A 71 9.75 -7.03 3.96
CA VAL A 71 9.32 -7.10 2.56
C VAL A 71 9.22 -5.67 2.06
N HIS A 72 9.95 -5.35 1.00
CA HIS A 72 9.98 -4.00 0.45
C HIS A 72 9.13 -3.93 -0.83
N ASP A 73 9.67 -4.39 -1.95
CA ASP A 73 9.06 -4.18 -3.26
C ASP A 73 7.69 -4.86 -3.38
N GLY A 74 7.55 -6.07 -2.84
CA GLY A 74 6.28 -6.79 -2.84
C GLY A 74 5.21 -6.12 -1.98
N PHE A 75 5.62 -5.46 -0.89
CA PHE A 75 4.72 -4.69 -0.03
C PHE A 75 4.24 -3.45 -0.78
N ASP A 76 5.14 -2.69 -1.39
CA ASP A 76 4.78 -1.52 -2.20
C ASP A 76 3.83 -1.87 -3.36
N LEU A 77 4.13 -2.97 -4.04
CA LEU A 77 3.30 -3.41 -5.16
C LEU A 77 1.89 -3.80 -4.71
N ALA A 78 1.77 -4.55 -3.61
CA ALA A 78 0.52 -5.21 -3.24
C ALA A 78 -0.31 -4.46 -2.20
N LEU A 79 0.29 -3.55 -1.43
CA LEU A 79 -0.31 -2.93 -0.24
C LEU A 79 -0.24 -1.40 -0.21
N THR A 80 0.36 -0.73 -1.20
CA THR A 80 0.39 0.74 -1.27
C THR A 80 -0.37 1.26 -2.49
N THR A 81 0.26 2.05 -3.36
CA THR A 81 -0.38 2.65 -4.54
C THR A 81 -0.07 1.91 -5.84
N GLY A 82 0.57 0.74 -5.76
CA GLY A 82 0.73 -0.18 -6.88
C GLY A 82 -0.59 -0.82 -7.37
N PRO A 83 -0.53 -2.00 -8.01
CA PRO A 83 -1.70 -2.80 -8.37
C PRO A 83 -2.38 -3.40 -7.11
N ASN A 84 -2.87 -2.53 -6.23
CA ASN A 84 -3.38 -2.89 -4.93
C ASN A 84 -4.82 -3.42 -5.05
N HIS A 85 -4.93 -4.71 -5.38
CA HIS A 85 -6.20 -5.42 -5.45
C HIS A 85 -6.92 -5.51 -4.09
N ARG A 86 -6.20 -5.36 -2.97
CA ARG A 86 -6.79 -5.37 -1.63
C ARG A 86 -7.57 -4.09 -1.37
N LEU A 87 -6.99 -2.93 -1.71
CA LEU A 87 -7.66 -1.65 -1.62
C LEU A 87 -8.88 -1.59 -2.55
N ALA A 88 -8.70 -2.07 -3.80
CA ALA A 88 -9.82 -2.18 -4.75
C ALA A 88 -10.97 -3.03 -4.18
N ARG A 89 -10.66 -4.17 -3.54
CA ARG A 89 -11.67 -5.02 -2.89
C ARG A 89 -12.31 -4.34 -1.68
N ALA A 90 -11.52 -3.69 -0.82
CA ALA A 90 -12.02 -2.99 0.36
C ALA A 90 -13.02 -1.87 -0.02
N LEU A 91 -12.75 -1.17 -1.11
CA LEU A 91 -13.61 -0.11 -1.65
C LEU A 91 -14.71 -0.60 -2.58
N GLY A 92 -14.84 -1.92 -2.78
CA GLY A 92 -15.87 -2.52 -3.63
C GLY A 92 -15.73 -2.23 -5.13
N TRP A 93 -14.52 -1.92 -5.60
CA TRP A 93 -14.27 -1.65 -7.01
C TRP A 93 -14.45 -2.90 -7.87
N ARG A 94 -14.96 -2.69 -9.09
CA ARG A 94 -15.26 -3.73 -10.08
C ARG A 94 -14.47 -3.51 -11.36
N ASP A 95 -14.54 -4.48 -12.27
CA ASP A 95 -13.86 -4.42 -13.58
C ASP A 95 -12.37 -4.08 -13.47
N VAL A 96 -11.73 -4.62 -12.42
CA VAL A 96 -10.33 -4.37 -12.10
C VAL A 96 -9.45 -4.97 -13.18
N ARG A 97 -8.59 -4.15 -13.79
CA ARG A 97 -7.64 -4.57 -14.84
C ARG A 97 -6.27 -4.02 -14.55
N GLU A 98 -5.25 -4.85 -14.65
CA GLU A 98 -3.86 -4.43 -14.54
C GLU A 98 -3.47 -3.44 -15.65
N VAL A 99 -2.59 -2.50 -15.31
CA VAL A 99 -1.97 -1.57 -16.24
C VAL A 99 -0.50 -1.93 -16.37
N VAL A 100 -0.15 -2.49 -17.53
CA VAL A 100 1.24 -2.77 -17.91
C VAL A 100 1.73 -1.68 -18.84
N TRP A 101 2.79 -0.99 -18.44
CA TRP A 101 3.40 0.09 -19.21
C TRP A 101 4.88 -0.19 -19.43
N LYS A 102 5.28 -0.23 -20.70
CA LYS A 102 6.67 -0.56 -21.11
C LYS A 102 7.18 -1.89 -20.52
N GLY A 103 6.30 -2.89 -20.44
CA GLY A 103 6.63 -4.23 -19.93
C GLY A 103 6.60 -4.36 -18.41
N GLU A 104 6.28 -3.29 -17.68
CA GLU A 104 6.21 -3.31 -16.22
C GLU A 104 4.79 -3.08 -15.71
N LEU A 105 4.39 -3.82 -14.68
CA LEU A 105 3.13 -3.62 -13.97
C LEU A 105 3.20 -2.30 -13.17
N LYS A 106 2.32 -1.35 -13.48
CA LYS A 106 2.31 0.00 -12.87
C LYS A 106 1.12 0.27 -11.96
N GLY A 107 0.06 -0.51 -12.08
CA GLY A 107 -1.15 -0.27 -11.30
C GLY A 107 -2.35 -1.02 -11.83
N ILE A 108 -3.53 -0.53 -11.49
CA ILE A 108 -4.82 -1.08 -11.91
C ILE A 108 -5.76 0.04 -12.37
N THR A 109 -6.66 -0.27 -13.29
CA THR A 109 -7.88 0.51 -13.53
C THR A 109 -9.08 -0.22 -12.97
N ALA A 110 -10.10 0.52 -12.53
CA ALA A 110 -11.32 -0.08 -12.01
C ALA A 110 -12.53 0.85 -12.14
N THR A 111 -13.72 0.27 -11.95
CA THR A 111 -15.00 0.97 -11.84
C THR A 111 -15.38 1.03 -10.34
N PRO A 112 -15.30 2.19 -9.68
CA PRO A 112 -15.77 2.32 -8.30
C PRO A 112 -17.30 2.20 -8.23
N PRO A 113 -17.87 1.74 -7.10
CA PRO A 113 -19.31 1.80 -6.87
C PRO A 113 -19.80 3.23 -6.55
N GLN A 114 -18.88 4.12 -6.15
CA GLN A 114 -19.17 5.53 -5.90
C GLN A 114 -19.56 6.24 -7.20
N GLN A 115 -20.65 7.01 -7.15
CA GLN A 115 -21.28 7.57 -8.36
C GLN A 115 -20.63 8.87 -8.83
N ASN A 116 -20.01 9.60 -7.90
CA ASN A 116 -19.43 10.91 -8.15
C ASN A 116 -18.13 11.12 -7.37
N TRP A 117 -17.47 12.23 -7.68
CA TRP A 117 -16.17 12.61 -7.10
C TRP A 117 -16.19 12.65 -5.57
N ASP A 118 -17.20 13.29 -4.98
CA ASP A 118 -17.27 13.48 -3.53
C ASP A 118 -17.47 12.15 -2.80
N GLU A 119 -18.30 11.26 -3.34
CA GLU A 119 -18.49 9.91 -2.81
C GLU A 119 -17.19 9.09 -2.90
N LEU A 120 -16.49 9.13 -4.03
CA LEU A 120 -15.21 8.43 -4.21
C LEU A 120 -14.18 8.92 -3.18
N ARG A 121 -14.08 10.24 -3.04
CA ARG A 121 -13.15 10.87 -2.10
C ARG A 121 -13.49 10.55 -0.65
N ALA A 122 -14.76 10.61 -0.27
CA ALA A 122 -15.23 10.23 1.06
C ALA A 122 -14.93 8.76 1.38
N ALA A 123 -15.12 7.86 0.42
CA ALA A 123 -14.80 6.44 0.59
C ALA A 123 -13.28 6.22 0.77
N LEU A 124 -12.45 6.90 -0.04
CA LEU A 124 -10.99 6.85 0.10
C LEU A 124 -10.54 7.42 1.45
N HIS A 125 -11.15 8.51 1.93
CA HIS A 125 -10.81 9.11 3.22
C HIS A 125 -11.20 8.21 4.38
N ALA A 126 -12.37 7.57 4.31
CA ALA A 126 -12.80 6.60 5.32
C ALA A 126 -11.85 5.39 5.41
N GLU A 127 -11.30 4.94 4.28
CA GLU A 127 -10.41 3.78 4.21
C GLU A 127 -8.96 4.13 4.56
N LEU A 128 -8.43 5.23 4.01
CA LEU A 128 -7.01 5.59 4.09
C LEU A 128 -6.70 6.66 5.14
N GLY A 129 -7.70 7.39 5.63
CA GLY A 129 -7.52 8.49 6.59
C GLY A 129 -7.24 9.85 5.96
N GLY A 130 -7.43 10.02 4.65
CA GLY A 130 -7.32 11.32 3.96
C GLY A 130 -6.57 11.27 2.64
N GLU A 131 -6.11 12.44 2.21
CA GLU A 131 -5.30 12.66 1.01
C GLU A 131 -4.38 13.88 1.21
N ASP A 132 -3.31 14.00 0.41
CA ASP A 132 -2.40 15.14 0.46
C ASP A 132 -2.89 16.30 -0.41
N ASN A 133 -3.45 15.98 -1.58
CA ASN A 133 -3.94 16.96 -2.55
C ASN A 133 -4.88 16.27 -3.54
N SER A 134 -5.85 17.01 -4.08
CA SER A 134 -6.70 16.52 -5.14
C SER A 134 -7.33 17.63 -5.98
N TRP A 135 -7.80 17.26 -7.17
CA TRP A 135 -8.72 18.07 -7.96
C TRP A 135 -9.69 17.17 -8.74
N PRO A 136 -10.96 17.59 -8.91
CA PRO A 136 -11.96 16.79 -9.61
C PRO A 136 -11.70 16.71 -11.12
N PRO A 137 -12.29 15.71 -11.81
CA PRO A 137 -12.31 15.72 -13.27
C PRO A 137 -13.09 16.93 -13.80
N ALA A 138 -12.67 17.46 -14.95
CA ALA A 138 -13.26 18.65 -15.55
C ALA A 138 -14.72 18.44 -15.96
N ASP A 139 -15.02 17.26 -16.48
CA ASP A 139 -16.39 16.76 -16.65
C ASP A 139 -16.69 15.82 -15.48
N THR A 140 -17.80 16.04 -14.78
CA THR A 140 -18.31 15.19 -13.69
C THR A 140 -19.52 14.36 -14.11
N SER A 141 -19.97 14.47 -15.36
CA SER A 141 -21.11 13.73 -15.89
C SER A 141 -20.76 12.29 -16.23
N GLY A 142 -21.63 11.32 -15.93
CA GLY A 142 -21.40 9.91 -16.25
C GLY A 142 -20.54 9.15 -15.23
N PRO A 143 -20.36 7.83 -15.41
CA PRO A 143 -19.72 6.97 -14.43
C PRO A 143 -18.23 7.29 -14.26
N LEU A 144 -17.73 7.07 -13.05
CA LEU A 144 -16.31 7.14 -12.76
C LEU A 144 -15.58 5.90 -13.24
N ARG A 145 -14.35 6.11 -13.72
CA ARG A 145 -13.34 5.06 -13.90
C ARG A 145 -12.04 5.57 -13.30
N VAL A 146 -11.43 4.77 -12.43
CA VAL A 146 -10.24 5.15 -11.67
C VAL A 146 -9.01 4.40 -12.20
N ALA A 147 -7.82 5.00 -12.06
CA ALA A 147 -6.55 4.31 -12.13
C ALA A 147 -5.82 4.48 -10.79
N LEU A 148 -5.40 3.39 -10.16
CA LEU A 148 -4.52 3.40 -8.99
C LEU A 148 -3.12 3.00 -9.44
N MET A 149 -2.15 3.90 -9.27
CA MET A 149 -0.85 3.81 -9.94
C MET A 149 0.28 4.22 -8.99
N ASN A 150 1.38 3.46 -9.00
CA ASN A 150 2.55 3.72 -8.15
C ASN A 150 3.47 4.82 -8.71
N ALA A 151 3.23 5.27 -9.94
CA ALA A 151 4.05 6.23 -10.64
C ALA A 151 3.17 7.20 -11.41
N MET A 152 3.52 8.48 -11.43
CA MET A 152 2.81 9.51 -12.17
C MET A 152 3.78 10.18 -13.15
N ASN A 153 3.56 9.98 -14.46
CA ASN A 153 4.30 10.67 -15.51
C ASN A 153 3.35 10.98 -16.69
N PRO A 154 3.68 11.96 -17.55
CA PRO A 154 2.83 12.33 -18.67
C PRO A 154 2.35 11.15 -19.52
N GLY A 155 3.25 10.27 -19.94
CA GLY A 155 2.89 9.13 -20.79
C GLY A 155 1.89 8.15 -20.13
N LEU A 156 2.01 7.93 -18.82
CA LEU A 156 1.05 7.12 -18.08
C LEU A 156 -0.32 7.78 -17.96
N ILE A 157 -0.36 9.10 -17.76
CA ILE A 157 -1.61 9.86 -17.73
C ILE A 157 -2.33 9.71 -19.08
N GLU A 158 -1.62 9.98 -20.18
CA GLU A 158 -2.17 9.84 -21.53
C GLU A 158 -2.69 8.42 -21.78
N HIS A 159 -1.89 7.41 -21.42
CA HIS A 159 -2.22 6.00 -21.61
C HIS A 159 -3.53 5.59 -20.92
N VAL A 160 -3.72 5.97 -19.66
CA VAL A 160 -4.94 5.60 -18.93
C VAL A 160 -6.13 6.48 -19.31
N ALA A 161 -5.89 7.75 -19.68
CA ALA A 161 -6.92 8.64 -20.20
C ALA A 161 -7.55 8.09 -21.48
N ASP A 162 -6.73 7.57 -22.40
CA ASP A 162 -7.19 6.92 -23.63
C ASP A 162 -8.02 5.65 -23.34
N GLY A 163 -7.79 5.02 -22.18
CA GLY A 163 -8.59 3.92 -21.64
C GLY A 163 -9.88 4.34 -20.92
N GLY A 164 -10.26 5.62 -20.99
CA GLY A 164 -11.47 6.17 -20.39
C GLY A 164 -11.37 6.39 -18.88
N VAL A 165 -10.16 6.36 -18.29
CA VAL A 165 -9.97 6.72 -16.88
C VAL A 165 -10.21 8.21 -16.70
N ARG A 166 -10.96 8.56 -15.65
CA ARG A 166 -11.34 9.94 -15.31
C ARG A 166 -10.69 10.42 -14.03
N VAL A 167 -10.31 9.52 -13.14
CA VAL A 167 -9.64 9.86 -11.87
C VAL A 167 -8.37 9.04 -11.72
N TYR A 168 -7.25 9.73 -11.52
CA TYR A 168 -5.94 9.13 -11.25
C TYR A 168 -5.64 9.16 -9.76
N LEU A 169 -5.28 8.03 -9.19
CA LEU A 169 -4.91 7.86 -7.79
C LEU A 169 -3.43 7.50 -7.73
N THR A 170 -2.65 8.23 -6.94
CA THR A 170 -1.19 8.06 -6.81
C THR A 170 -0.77 8.36 -5.38
N GLY A 171 0.42 7.90 -4.97
CA GLY A 171 0.97 8.28 -3.66
C GLY A 171 1.34 9.76 -3.60
N GLN A 172 1.83 10.33 -4.70
CA GLN A 172 2.30 11.73 -4.75
C GLN A 172 2.09 12.34 -6.13
N LEU A 173 1.87 13.66 -6.15
CA LEU A 173 1.84 14.44 -7.38
C LEU A 173 3.24 14.57 -8.00
N ARG A 174 3.25 14.78 -9.32
CA ARG A 174 4.45 15.15 -10.09
C ARG A 174 4.09 16.33 -10.99
N PRO A 175 4.74 17.51 -10.87
CA PRO A 175 4.33 18.72 -11.59
C PRO A 175 4.16 18.54 -13.10
N SER A 176 5.09 17.83 -13.75
CA SER A 176 5.04 17.54 -15.18
C SER A 176 3.83 16.69 -15.58
N ALA A 177 3.44 15.72 -14.75
CA ALA A 177 2.29 14.86 -15.01
C ALA A 177 0.97 15.54 -14.64
N SER A 178 0.97 16.41 -13.63
CA SER A 178 -0.20 17.22 -13.27
C SER A 178 -0.67 18.06 -14.45
N ALA A 179 0.25 18.67 -15.22
CA ALA A 179 -0.10 19.43 -16.41
C ALA A 179 -0.81 18.56 -17.48
N SER A 180 -0.33 17.35 -17.72
CA SER A 180 -0.98 16.40 -18.64
C SER A 180 -2.36 15.98 -18.15
N ALA A 181 -2.53 15.74 -16.84
CA ALA A 181 -3.83 15.38 -16.28
C ALA A 181 -4.86 16.50 -16.45
N HIS A 182 -4.46 17.76 -16.22
CA HIS A 182 -5.31 18.91 -16.49
C HIS A 182 -5.67 19.04 -17.97
N ALA A 183 -4.70 18.85 -18.88
CA ALA A 183 -4.94 18.91 -20.32
C ALA A 183 -5.93 17.85 -20.80
N ARG A 184 -5.96 16.68 -20.14
CA ARG A 184 -6.94 15.60 -20.38
C ARG A 184 -8.25 15.75 -19.60
N GLY A 185 -8.40 16.80 -18.78
CA GLY A 185 -9.58 16.99 -17.93
C GLY A 185 -9.75 15.91 -16.85
N MET A 186 -8.67 15.19 -16.51
CA MET A 186 -8.69 14.13 -15.50
C MET A 186 -8.62 14.71 -14.09
N GLY A 187 -9.40 14.13 -13.18
CA GLY A 187 -9.24 14.33 -11.75
C GLY A 187 -8.03 13.56 -11.24
N VAL A 188 -7.43 14.04 -10.16
CA VAL A 188 -6.31 13.37 -9.50
C VAL A 188 -6.48 13.43 -8.00
N ILE A 189 -6.17 12.33 -7.31
CA ILE A 189 -6.06 12.27 -5.85
C ILE A 189 -4.67 11.74 -5.51
N ALA A 190 -3.88 12.57 -4.81
CA ALA A 190 -2.65 12.13 -4.18
C ALA A 190 -2.97 11.59 -2.80
N LEU A 191 -2.98 10.26 -2.66
CA LEU A 191 -3.35 9.53 -1.45
C LEU A 191 -2.32 9.64 -0.33
N GLY A 192 -1.17 10.26 -0.58
CA GLY A 192 -0.05 10.34 0.34
C GLY A 192 0.74 9.05 0.42
N HIS A 193 2.06 9.16 0.24
CA HIS A 193 2.95 8.00 0.23
C HIS A 193 2.94 7.31 1.60
N ARG A 194 3.25 8.06 2.67
CA ARG A 194 3.27 7.53 4.05
C ARG A 194 1.92 6.95 4.47
N ARG A 195 0.83 7.68 4.21
CA ARG A 195 -0.55 7.25 4.52
C ARG A 195 -0.91 5.93 3.85
N SER A 196 -0.54 5.77 2.57
CA SER A 196 -0.80 4.53 1.83
C SER A 196 0.03 3.36 2.36
N GLU A 197 1.28 3.61 2.75
CA GLU A 197 2.13 2.60 3.40
C GLU A 197 1.59 2.18 4.78
N GLU A 198 1.10 3.12 5.59
CA GLU A 198 0.50 2.84 6.91
C GLU A 198 -0.77 2.01 6.80
N TRP A 199 -1.63 2.37 5.85
CA TRP A 199 -2.77 1.52 5.51
C TRP A 199 -2.31 0.11 5.15
N GLY A 200 -1.26 -0.02 4.33
CA GLY A 200 -0.67 -1.30 3.96
C GLY A 200 -0.17 -2.09 5.17
N LEU A 201 0.42 -1.40 6.15
CA LEU A 201 0.95 -2.00 7.38
C LEU A 201 -0.17 -2.52 8.28
N ARG A 202 -1.23 -1.72 8.46
CA ARG A 202 -2.46 -2.13 9.17
C ARG A 202 -3.13 -3.31 8.48
N ARG A 203 -3.18 -3.30 7.15
CA ARG A 203 -3.74 -4.39 6.35
C ARG A 203 -2.93 -5.68 6.50
N LEU A 204 -1.59 -5.60 6.41
CA LEU A 204 -0.68 -6.73 6.62
C LEU A 204 -0.86 -7.33 8.02
N ALA A 205 -0.92 -6.49 9.06
CA ALA A 205 -1.17 -6.96 10.43
C ALA A 205 -2.50 -7.72 10.53
N GLY A 206 -3.57 -7.24 9.88
CA GLY A 206 -4.85 -7.93 9.84
C GLY A 206 -4.81 -9.28 9.10
N GLU A 207 -4.09 -9.36 7.98
CA GLU A 207 -3.93 -10.59 7.20
C GLU A 207 -3.09 -11.63 7.95
N LEU A 208 -2.01 -11.21 8.62
CA LEU A 208 -1.19 -12.08 9.46
C LEU A 208 -1.99 -12.66 10.64
N ARG A 209 -2.78 -11.84 11.35
CA ARG A 209 -3.66 -12.35 12.42
C ARG A 209 -4.71 -13.33 11.90
N SER A 210 -5.21 -13.11 10.69
CA SER A 210 -6.19 -14.00 10.06
C SER A 210 -5.56 -15.34 9.66
N ALA A 211 -4.33 -15.32 9.13
CA ALA A 211 -3.58 -16.51 8.77
C ALA A 211 -3.08 -17.29 10.01
N PHE A 212 -2.76 -16.57 11.09
CA PHE A 212 -2.18 -17.14 12.31
C PHE A 212 -2.95 -16.66 13.55
N PRO A 213 -4.05 -17.34 13.95
CA PRO A 213 -4.90 -16.88 15.05
C PRO A 213 -4.23 -16.80 16.43
N GLY A 214 -3.04 -17.41 16.61
CA GLY A 214 -2.25 -17.30 17.84
C GLY A 214 -1.29 -16.09 17.87
N LEU A 215 -1.17 -15.36 16.75
CA LEU A 215 -0.29 -14.21 16.63
C LEU A 215 -0.98 -12.93 17.09
N GLN A 216 -0.32 -12.19 17.97
CA GLN A 216 -0.64 -10.82 18.31
C GLN A 216 0.23 -9.88 17.48
N THR A 217 -0.36 -8.79 16.99
CA THR A 217 0.37 -7.80 16.20
C THR A 217 0.16 -6.41 16.77
N SER A 218 1.24 -5.64 16.91
CA SER A 218 1.19 -4.20 17.16
C SER A 218 1.68 -3.44 15.93
N VAL A 219 1.02 -2.35 15.56
CA VAL A 219 1.45 -1.48 14.45
C VAL A 219 1.98 -0.19 15.04
N HIS A 220 3.20 0.18 14.64
CA HIS A 220 3.87 1.40 15.05
C HIS A 220 3.97 2.33 13.83
N GLU A 221 3.17 3.39 13.85
CA GLU A 221 3.10 4.41 12.82
C GLU A 221 3.93 5.63 13.25
N GLY A 222 4.37 6.44 12.30
CA GLY A 222 5.13 7.65 12.59
C GLY A 222 4.22 8.71 13.21
N ALA A 223 4.79 9.59 14.03
CA ALA A 223 4.07 10.81 14.40
C ALA A 223 4.05 11.77 13.20
N ASP A 224 2.85 12.18 12.77
CA ASP A 224 2.64 13.27 11.80
C ASP A 224 3.17 14.63 12.32
#